data_AF-X1Z3Y3-F1
#
_entry.id   AF-X1Z3Y3-F1
#
_cell.length_a   1.000
_cell.length_b   1.000
_cell.length_c   1.000
_cell.angle_alpha   90.00
_cell.angle_beta   90.00
_cell.angle_gamma   90.00
#
_symmetry.space_group_name_H-M   'P 1'
#
loop_
_entity.id
_entity.type
_entity.pdbx_description
1 polymer ?
#
loop_
_entity_poly.entity_id
_entity_poly.type
_entity_poly.pdbx_seq_one_letter_code
_entity_poly.pdbx_strand_id
1 'polypeptide(L)' 'LIAEPLTYILNLSFQQGVVPSELKKAHVIPIHKGSDPIQFSNFRPISLLPVFSKMIERLLYNRLFCFFNSNNVL' A
#
# COMPACT_ATOMS: atom_id res chain seq x y z
N LEU A 1 1.50 22.91 -0.39
CA LEU A 1 1.79 22.88 1.05
C LEU A 1 2.20 21.48 1.55
N ILE A 2 1.49 20.39 1.22
CA ILE A 2 1.85 19.06 1.72
C ILE A 2 2.89 18.29 0.85
N ALA A 3 3.20 18.76 -0.36
CA ALA A 3 4.08 18.05 -1.28
C ALA A 3 5.50 17.91 -0.75
N GLU A 4 6.13 19.01 -0.32
CA GLU A 4 7.50 19.00 0.23
C GLU A 4 7.68 18.07 1.44
N PRO A 5 6.87 18.17 2.52
CA PRO A 5 7.03 17.28 3.67
C PRO A 5 6.75 15.82 3.30
N LEU A 6 5.81 15.56 2.38
CA LEU A 6 5.54 14.20 1.93
C LEU A 6 6.72 13.63 1.13
N THR A 7 7.28 14.40 0.20
CA THR A 7 8.49 14.03 -0.54
C THR A 7 9.65 13.74 0.40
N TYR A 8 9.86 14.58 1.42
CA TYR A 8 10.87 14.36 2.45
C TYR A 8 10.67 13.02 3.17
N ILE A 9 9.46 12.75 3.67
CA ILE A 9 9.14 11.50 4.39
C ILE A 9 9.30 10.28 3.50
N LEU A 10 8.84 10.34 2.24
CA LEU A 10 8.96 9.21 1.30
C LEU A 10 10.42 8.91 0.96
N ASN A 11 11.24 9.94 0.70
CA ASN A 11 12.66 9.76 0.45
C ASN A 11 13.38 9.19 1.68
N LEU A 12 13.06 9.69 2.87
CA LEU A 12 13.61 9.18 4.12
C LEU A 12 13.24 7.70 4.33
N SER A 13 11.99 7.33 4.02
CA SER A 13 11.52 5.95 4.08
C SER A 13 12.34 5.03 3.18
N PHE A 14 12.63 5.44 1.95
CA PHE A 14 13.49 4.66 1.05
C PHE A 14 14.95 4.60 1.50
N GLN A 15 15.47 5.70 2.04
CA GLN A 15 16.86 5.77 2.51
C GLN A 15 17.09 4.88 3.73
N GLN A 16 16.12 4.83 4.66
CA GLN A 16 16.19 4.03 5.88
C GLN A 16 15.65 2.60 5.71
N GLY A 17 14.90 2.34 4.64
CA GLY A 17 14.21 1.06 4.44
C GLY A 17 13.02 0.86 5.41
N VAL A 18 12.46 1.94 5.97
CA VAL A 18 11.40 1.88 6.98
C VAL A 18 10.17 2.64 6.51
N VAL A 19 9.02 1.96 6.43
CA VAL A 19 7.73 2.60 6.15
C VAL A 19 7.11 3.11 7.47
N PRO A 20 6.69 4.38 7.56
CA PRO A 20 6.03 4.95 8.75
C PRO A 20 4.84 4.11 9.22
N SER A 21 4.64 4.02 10.54
CA SER A 21 3.53 3.24 11.15
C SER A 21 2.16 3.72 10.69
N GLU A 22 2.01 5.03 10.52
CA GLU A 22 0.78 5.70 10.13
C GLU A 22 0.34 5.26 8.74
N LEU A 23 1.30 5.03 7.83
CA LEU A 23 1.05 4.55 6.48
C LEU A 23 0.75 3.04 6.43
N LYS A 24 0.95 2.31 7.52
CA LYS A 24 0.65 0.87 7.61
C LYS A 24 -0.69 0.58 8.30
N LYS A 25 -1.29 1.57 8.98
CA LYS A 25 -2.56 1.41 9.70
C LYS A 25 -3.73 1.39 8.72
N ALA A 26 -4.37 0.23 8.59
CA ALA A 26 -5.53 0.07 7.71
C ALA A 26 -6.85 0.10 8.50
N HIS A 27 -7.88 0.66 7.89
CA HIS A 27 -9.26 0.50 8.34
C HIS A 27 -9.85 -0.77 7.70
N VAL A 28 -10.12 -1.80 8.51
CA VAL A 28 -10.62 -3.08 8.01
C VAL A 28 -12.14 -3.05 7.89
N ILE A 29 -12.65 -3.24 6.67
CA ILE A 29 -14.09 -3.33 6.42
C ILE A 29 -14.48 -4.73 5.91
N PRO A 30 -15.55 -5.34 6.41
CA PRO A 30 -16.09 -6.56 5.82
C PRO A 30 -16.87 -6.21 4.55
N ILE A 31 -16.54 -6.86 3.44
CA ILE A 31 -17.32 -6.77 2.19
C ILE A 31 -17.95 -8.11 1.89
N HIS A 32 -19.26 -8.12 1.67
CA HIS A 32 -20.02 -9.30 1.25
C HIS A 32 -19.64 -9.69 -0.20
N LYS A 33 -19.30 -10.96 -0.41
CA LYS A 33 -18.91 -11.52 -1.71
C LYS A 33 -19.55 -12.89 -2.00
N GLY A 34 -20.52 -13.32 -1.20
CA GLY A 34 -21.24 -14.58 -1.38
C GLY A 34 -22.69 -14.38 -1.79
N SER A 35 -23.46 -15.47 -1.81
CA SER A 35 -24.89 -15.43 -2.12
C SER A 35 -25.75 -15.10 -0.90
N ASP A 36 -25.45 -15.73 0.24
CA ASP A 36 -26.22 -15.56 1.49
C ASP A 36 -25.63 -14.43 2.35
N PRO A 37 -26.39 -13.34 2.67
CA PRO A 37 -25.92 -12.24 3.50
C PRO A 37 -25.87 -12.56 5.00
N ILE A 38 -26.43 -13.68 5.45
CA ILE A 38 -26.47 -14.08 6.87
C ILE A 38 -25.23 -14.91 7.24
N GLN A 39 -24.62 -15.58 6.27
CA GLN A 39 -23.40 -16.37 6.48
C GLN A 39 -22.17 -15.47 6.59
N PHE A 40 -21.58 -15.38 7.77
CA PHE A 40 -20.37 -14.57 8.02
C PHE A 40 -19.17 -14.99 7.15
N SER A 41 -19.08 -16.26 6.74
CA SER A 41 -18.06 -16.76 5.82
C SER A 41 -18.10 -16.10 4.44
N ASN A 42 -19.23 -15.47 4.07
CA ASN A 42 -19.39 -14.76 2.81
C ASN A 42 -18.83 -13.33 2.83
N PHE A 43 -18.33 -12.86 3.98
CA PHE A 43 -17.67 -11.56 4.09
C PHE A 43 -16.15 -11.74 4.02
N ARG A 44 -15.49 -10.91 3.21
CA ARG A 44 -14.03 -10.81 3.19
C ARG A 44 -13.60 -9.52 3.86
N PRO A 45 -12.63 -9.55 4.78
CA PRO A 45 -12.05 -8.34 5.32
C PRO A 45 -11.22 -7.66 4.22
N ILE A 46 -11.42 -6.36 4.01
CA ILE A 46 -10.60 -5.53 3.14
C ILE A 46 -9.91 -4.47 3.97
N SER A 47 -8.59 -4.42 3.87
CA SER A 47 -7.75 -3.41 4.52
C SER A 47 -7.72 -2.13 3.68
N LEU A 48 -8.38 -1.07 4.15
CA LEU A 48 -8.32 0.25 3.54
C LEU A 48 -7.15 1.04 4.13
N LEU A 49 -6.04 1.09 3.39
CA LEU A 49 -4.86 1.87 3.77
C LEU A 49 -5.06 3.37 3.47
N PRO A 50 -4.32 4.26 4.18
CA PRO A 50 -4.26 5.68 3.88
C PRO A 50 -3.86 5.93 2.41
N VAL A 51 -4.37 7.02 1.82
CA VAL A 51 -4.08 7.36 0.42
C VAL A 51 -2.57 7.49 0.15
N PHE A 52 -1.81 8.00 1.12
CA PHE A 52 -0.37 8.18 1.02
C PHE A 52 0.40 6.84 0.98
N SER A 53 -0.17 5.74 1.50
CA SER A 53 0.41 4.40 1.39
C SER A 53 0.46 3.93 -0.06
N LYS A 54 -0.55 4.30 -0.86
CA LYS A 54 -0.55 3.99 -2.31
C LYS A 54 0.56 4.72 -3.06
N MET A 55 0.98 5.89 -2.59
CA MET A 55 2.08 6.63 -3.21
C MET A 55 3.41 5.91 -3.01
N ILE A 56 3.73 5.48 -1.78
CA ILE A 56 4.97 4.74 -1.53
C ILE A 56 4.99 3.40 -2.27
N GLU A 57 3.86 2.68 -2.30
CA GLU A 57 3.70 1.43 -3.05
C GLU A 57 3.98 1.64 -4.55
N ARG A 58 3.40 2.69 -5.15
CA ARG A 58 3.62 3.00 -6.57
C ARG A 58 5.08 3.34 -6.88
N LEU A 59 5.72 4.13 -6.02
CA LEU A 59 7.13 4.49 -6.18
C LEU A 59 8.04 3.26 -6.06
N LEU A 60 7.76 2.39 -5.08
CA LEU A 60 8.50 1.14 -4.90
C LEU A 60 8.29 0.19 -6.10
N TYR A 61 7.04 0.01 -6.54
CA TYR A 61 6.70 -0.78 -7.71
C TYR A 61 7.50 -0.33 -8.93
N ASN A 62 7.51 0.97 -9.23
CA ASN A 62 8.23 1.49 -10.39
C ASN A 62 9.74 1.17 -10.30
N ARG A 63 10.36 1.36 -9.13
CA ARG A 63 11.79 1.07 -8.92
C ARG A 63 12.10 -0.41 -9.11
N LEU A 64 11.32 -1.29 -8.50
CA LEU A 64 11.51 -2.74 -8.58
C LEU A 64 11.25 -3.25 -10.00
N PHE A 65 10.18 -2.78 -10.64
CA PHE A 65 9.84 -3.16 -12.00
C PHE A 65 10.93 -2.77 -12.99
N CYS A 66 11.44 -1.53 -12.90
CA CYS A 66 12.59 -1.10 -13.69
C CYS A 66 13.81 -2.00 -13.43
N PHE A 67 14.14 -2.28 -12.17
CA PHE A 67 15.25 -3.15 -11.81
C PHE A 67 15.10 -4.56 -12.40
N PHE A 68 13.94 -5.19 -12.25
CA PHE A 68 13.71 -6.55 -12.75
C PHE A 68 13.79 -6.62 -14.28
N ASN A 69 13.21 -5.66 -14.99
CA ASN A 69 13.31 -5.62 -16.46
C ASN A 69 14.74 -5.38 -16.93
N SER A 70 15.48 -4.45 -16.30
CA SER A 70 16.87 -4.18 -16.67
C SER A 70 17.81 -5.35 -16.40
N ASN A 71 17.44 -6.26 -15.50
CA ASN A 71 18.24 -7.44 -15.14
C ASN A 71 17.66 -8.75 -15.70
N ASN A 72 16.64 -8.71 -16.57
CA ASN A 72 15.95 -9.88 -17.12
C ASN A 72 15.53 -10.91 -16.04
N VAL A 73 15.07 -10.40 -14.90
CA VAL A 73 14.53 -11.23 -13.80
C VAL A 73 13.08 -11.62 -14.06
N LEU A 74 12.38 -10.84 -14.90
CA LEU A 74 11.01 -11.06 -15.39
C LEU A 74 11.02 -11.39 -16.89
#